data_AF-A0A4S9A8B2-F1
#
_entry.id   AF-A0A4S9A8B2-F1
#
_cell.length_a   1.000
_cell.length_b   1.000
_cell.length_c   1.000
_cell.angle_alpha   90.00
_cell.angle_beta   90.00
_cell.angle_gamma   90.00
#
_symmetry.space_group_name_H-M   'P 1'
#
loop_
_entity.id
_entity.type
_entity.pdbx_description
1 polymer ?
#
loop_
_entity_poly.entity_id
_entity_poly.type
_entity_poly.pdbx_seq_one_letter_code
_entity_poly.pdbx_strand_id
1 'polypeptide(L)'
;MHLYSAFAIIFLAVQSSSAAVNDSRVSNLQLEPEQARIYGCRSHCQSLLSKADPVDLENVGAYYDAKFYATSPDFASSTPGDVLKKELVHRGVGRLHSISLSVWRFQYTSLDANDSLVPSSGIIMFPRTSMPDIPLGDQRNVLPLVAYAHGTIGQHYGCAPSSGMHFFEQENLEPLLAEGYTVVATDYAGLGNNYTSHKYLSFAAHANDIYYSVVAARKMFPIVFNDKWMSIGHSQGGGAVWKLAEHPLVQDPRSGYVGAVSIAPAVNMSDLATTTYEKILPLPNYQDYSVTGLSALLLAGIKAAYPEYQMPWAADALQNMLHFTNITQSCAVAITTLATNLRIEQIIAPGAATTMNDDILKQWTQQHAAAQGDPASMPMLLIQGLEDTAVLPECTIRAYESATRLNTIGLLEYSGLNHTAVIAASAPRWLQFMKDRFSDHPTDFETSRVTFDANSTIAR
;
A
#
# COMPACT_ATOMS: atom_id res chain seq x y z
N MET A 1 2.61 81.55 -17.16
CA MET A 1 2.43 81.77 -18.60
C MET A 1 2.77 80.47 -19.31
N HIS A 2 1.77 79.83 -19.92
CA HIS A 2 1.76 78.66 -20.83
C HIS A 2 2.54 77.38 -20.44
N LEU A 3 1.84 76.29 -20.10
CA LEU A 3 1.26 75.25 -20.99
C LEU A 3 2.33 74.45 -21.76
N TYR A 4 2.48 73.16 -21.42
CA TYR A 4 2.44 72.05 -22.39
C TYR A 4 2.07 70.74 -21.68
N SER A 5 0.94 70.18 -22.11
CA SER A 5 0.47 68.82 -21.84
C SER A 5 1.23 67.82 -22.71
N ALA A 6 1.54 66.64 -22.17
CA ALA A 6 1.57 65.40 -22.94
C ALA A 6 1.29 64.21 -22.03
N PHE A 7 0.25 63.45 -22.41
CA PHE A 7 -0.26 62.26 -21.76
C PHE A 7 0.81 61.18 -21.54
N ALA A 8 0.96 60.70 -20.30
CA ALA A 8 1.54 59.41 -20.00
C ALA A 8 0.41 58.48 -19.52
N ILE A 9 -0.02 57.57 -20.40
CA ILE A 9 -0.90 56.46 -20.06
C ILE A 9 -0.08 55.50 -19.20
N ILE A 10 -0.40 55.44 -17.91
CA ILE A 10 0.15 54.45 -16.99
C ILE A 10 -0.48 53.10 -17.36
N PHE A 11 0.31 52.22 -17.97
CA PHE A 11 0.00 50.78 -18.02
C PHE A 11 0.14 50.22 -16.60
N LEU A 12 -0.97 50.19 -15.86
CA LEU A 12 -1.12 49.28 -14.72
C LEU A 12 -1.33 47.88 -15.30
N ALA A 13 -0.24 47.16 -15.51
CA ALA A 13 -0.30 45.72 -15.68
C ALA A 13 -0.75 45.11 -14.35
N VAL A 14 -2.05 44.82 -14.26
CA VAL A 14 -2.59 43.90 -13.27
C VAL A 14 -1.91 42.55 -13.55
N GLN A 15 -0.96 42.15 -12.71
CA GLN A 15 -0.52 40.76 -12.64
C GLN A 15 -1.71 39.95 -12.12
N SER A 16 -2.54 39.50 -13.05
CA SER A 16 -3.53 38.47 -12.82
C SER A 16 -2.81 37.17 -12.43
N SER A 17 -3.00 36.78 -11.16
CA SER A 17 -3.15 35.39 -10.70
C SER A 17 -2.29 34.34 -11.41
N SER A 18 -1.23 33.91 -10.71
CA SER A 18 -0.60 32.60 -10.92
C SER A 18 -1.68 31.52 -11.02
N ALA A 19 -1.59 30.74 -12.08
CA ALA A 19 -2.48 29.67 -12.49
C ALA A 19 -3.14 28.92 -11.32
N ALA A 20 -4.47 28.89 -11.33
CA ALA A 20 -5.27 28.00 -10.49
C ALA A 20 -4.80 26.56 -10.72
N VAL A 21 -4.38 25.89 -9.64
CA VAL A 21 -4.30 24.44 -9.60
C VAL A 21 -5.73 23.94 -9.87
N ASN A 22 -5.90 23.03 -10.81
CA ASN A 22 -7.21 22.46 -11.10
C ASN A 22 -7.50 21.41 -10.03
N ASP A 23 -7.97 21.88 -8.87
CA ASP A 23 -8.21 21.15 -7.63
C ASP A 23 -9.54 20.39 -7.71
N SER A 24 -9.54 19.14 -8.19
CA SER A 24 -10.73 18.29 -8.15
C SER A 24 -10.53 17.09 -7.23
N ARG A 25 -11.51 16.85 -6.36
CA ARG A 25 -11.64 15.59 -5.63
C ARG A 25 -11.82 14.46 -6.65
N VAL A 26 -10.96 13.45 -6.60
CA VAL A 26 -10.98 12.28 -7.50
C VAL A 26 -11.19 10.95 -6.76
N SER A 27 -11.33 11.00 -5.44
CA SER A 27 -11.65 9.88 -4.56
C SER A 27 -12.99 10.11 -3.86
N ASN A 28 -13.77 9.05 -3.68
CA ASN A 28 -15.07 9.06 -3.01
C ASN A 28 -15.98 10.17 -3.57
N LEU A 29 -16.14 10.24 -4.88
CA LEU A 29 -16.98 11.22 -5.57
C LEU A 29 -18.41 11.18 -5.02
N GLN A 30 -18.90 12.36 -4.64
CA GLN A 30 -20.25 12.50 -4.11
C GLN A 30 -21.25 12.59 -5.26
N LEU A 31 -22.21 11.67 -5.26
CA LEU A 31 -23.38 11.72 -6.14
C LEU A 31 -24.56 12.32 -5.38
N GLU A 32 -25.40 13.07 -6.08
CA GLU A 32 -26.67 13.51 -5.51
C GLU A 32 -27.53 12.29 -5.13
N PRO A 33 -28.33 12.34 -4.06
CA PRO A 33 -29.08 11.18 -3.56
C PRO A 33 -29.94 10.48 -4.62
N GLU A 34 -30.52 11.24 -5.56
CA GLU A 34 -31.33 10.67 -6.64
C GLU A 34 -30.46 9.99 -7.72
N GLN A 35 -29.27 10.51 -8.00
CA GLN A 35 -28.30 9.87 -8.90
C GLN A 35 -27.76 8.58 -8.27
N ALA A 36 -27.41 8.60 -6.98
CA ALA A 36 -26.94 7.41 -6.26
C ALA A 36 -27.98 6.26 -6.31
N ARG A 37 -29.28 6.60 -6.29
CA ARG A 37 -30.37 5.61 -6.39
C ARG A 37 -30.45 4.93 -7.76
N ILE A 38 -30.10 5.63 -8.85
CA ILE A 38 -30.03 5.05 -10.20
C ILE A 38 -29.04 3.88 -10.22
N TYR A 39 -27.94 4.01 -9.48
CA TYR A 39 -26.90 2.99 -9.33
C TYR A 39 -27.11 2.05 -8.13
N GLY A 40 -28.33 1.99 -7.59
CA GLY A 40 -28.69 1.04 -6.53
C GLY A 40 -28.32 1.46 -5.09
N CYS A 41 -27.63 2.57 -4.89
CA CYS A 41 -27.28 3.08 -3.56
C CYS A 41 -28.45 3.87 -2.94
N ARG A 42 -29.30 3.17 -2.18
CA ARG A 42 -30.44 3.74 -1.44
C ARG A 42 -30.02 4.31 -0.07
N SER A 43 -31.00 4.76 0.72
CA SER A 43 -30.79 5.42 2.02
C SER A 43 -29.81 4.70 2.96
N HIS A 44 -29.88 3.37 3.07
CA HIS A 44 -28.95 2.62 3.90
C HIS A 44 -27.50 2.70 3.39
N CYS A 45 -27.28 2.48 2.09
CA CYS A 45 -25.97 2.64 1.45
C CYS A 45 -25.42 4.06 1.63
N GLN A 46 -26.25 5.09 1.40
CA GLN A 46 -25.85 6.49 1.59
C GLN A 46 -25.48 6.80 3.05
N SER A 47 -26.18 6.22 4.02
CA SER A 47 -25.85 6.36 5.45
C SER A 47 -24.56 5.65 5.86
N LEU A 48 -24.15 4.59 5.14
CA LEU A 48 -22.86 3.94 5.36
C LEU A 48 -21.73 4.82 4.80
N LEU A 49 -21.89 5.32 3.58
CA LEU A 49 -20.91 6.20 2.93
C LEU A 49 -20.70 7.50 3.71
N SER A 50 -21.75 8.09 4.29
CA SER A 50 -21.60 9.30 5.11
C SER A 50 -20.71 9.11 6.34
N LYS A 51 -20.46 7.85 6.76
CA LYS A 51 -19.54 7.49 7.86
C LYS A 51 -18.17 7.05 7.35
N ALA A 52 -18.13 6.34 6.22
CA ALA A 52 -16.90 5.78 5.67
C ALA A 52 -16.06 6.83 4.88
N ASP A 53 -16.71 7.67 4.07
CA ASP A 53 -16.02 8.65 3.23
C ASP A 53 -15.11 9.61 4.00
N PRO A 54 -15.50 10.14 5.19
CA PRO A 54 -14.59 10.98 5.96
C PRO A 54 -13.28 10.27 6.35
N VAL A 55 -13.33 8.97 6.64
CA VAL A 55 -12.14 8.18 7.03
C VAL A 55 -11.23 7.96 5.83
N ASP A 56 -11.79 7.63 4.66
CA ASP A 56 -11.02 7.55 3.43
C ASP A 56 -10.32 8.89 3.12
N LEU A 57 -11.05 10.00 3.22
CA LEU A 57 -10.52 11.34 2.95
C LEU A 57 -9.44 11.78 3.95
N GLU A 58 -9.50 11.32 5.20
CA GLU A 58 -8.43 11.54 6.18
C GLU A 58 -7.12 10.85 5.73
N ASN A 59 -7.23 9.66 5.15
CA ASN A 59 -6.08 8.88 4.65
C ASN A 59 -5.52 9.44 3.33
N VAL A 60 -6.36 9.65 2.32
CA VAL A 60 -5.92 9.92 0.93
C VAL A 60 -5.95 11.41 0.56
N GLY A 61 -6.54 12.24 1.43
CA GLY A 61 -6.75 13.66 1.22
C GLY A 61 -7.95 13.97 0.32
N ALA A 62 -8.52 15.17 0.50
CA ALA A 62 -9.57 15.68 -0.39
C ALA A 62 -9.03 16.33 -1.67
N TYR A 63 -7.72 16.58 -1.73
CA TYR A 63 -7.05 17.31 -2.80
C TYR A 63 -6.13 16.40 -3.59
N TYR A 64 -6.18 16.51 -4.92
CA TYR A 64 -5.38 15.71 -5.83
C TYR A 64 -4.72 16.60 -6.88
N ASP A 65 -3.39 16.57 -6.92
CA ASP A 65 -2.61 17.35 -7.90
C ASP A 65 -2.61 16.64 -9.26
N ALA A 66 -3.65 16.89 -10.05
CA ALA A 66 -3.82 16.28 -11.37
C ALA A 66 -2.62 16.56 -12.30
N LYS A 67 -1.89 17.67 -12.13
CA LYS A 67 -0.73 17.99 -12.95
C LYS A 67 0.48 17.17 -12.54
N PHE A 68 0.71 17.04 -11.23
CA PHE A 68 1.77 16.17 -10.72
C PHE A 68 1.51 14.76 -11.18
N TYR A 69 0.31 14.22 -10.95
CA TYR A 69 -0.02 12.81 -11.17
C TYR A 69 -0.31 12.37 -12.61
N ALA A 70 -0.52 13.31 -13.54
CA ALA A 70 -0.59 12.96 -14.96
C ALA A 70 0.69 12.22 -15.40
N THR A 71 0.57 11.25 -16.31
CA THR A 71 1.76 10.55 -16.84
C THR A 71 2.73 11.51 -17.50
N SER A 72 4.01 11.43 -17.15
CA SER A 72 5.05 12.27 -17.76
C SER A 72 5.22 11.93 -19.25
N PRO A 73 5.39 12.91 -20.15
CA PRO A 73 5.74 12.65 -21.55
C PRO A 73 7.03 11.81 -21.71
N ASP A 74 7.97 11.94 -20.77
CA ASP A 74 9.25 11.23 -20.77
C ASP A 74 9.09 9.71 -20.51
N PHE A 75 7.92 9.27 -20.04
CA PHE A 75 7.62 7.87 -19.75
C PHE A 75 7.83 6.97 -20.98
N ALA A 76 7.43 7.43 -22.17
CA ALA A 76 7.50 6.63 -23.39
C ALA A 76 8.93 6.22 -23.79
N SER A 77 9.94 6.97 -23.37
CA SER A 77 11.37 6.69 -23.63
C SER A 77 12.13 6.23 -22.37
N SER A 78 11.43 6.02 -21.26
CA SER A 78 12.03 5.68 -19.97
C SER A 78 12.32 4.18 -19.84
N THR A 79 13.16 3.84 -18.87
CA THR A 79 13.47 2.48 -18.45
C THR A 79 13.09 2.28 -16.98
N PRO A 80 12.91 1.04 -16.51
CA PRO A 80 12.56 0.77 -15.12
C PRO A 80 13.52 1.45 -14.12
N GLY A 81 12.94 2.11 -13.13
CA GLY A 81 13.62 2.91 -12.11
C GLY A 81 14.05 4.31 -12.57
N ASP A 82 13.70 4.77 -13.78
CA ASP A 82 13.91 6.18 -14.15
C ASP A 82 12.94 7.10 -13.40
N VAL A 83 13.44 8.28 -13.01
CA VAL A 83 12.63 9.33 -12.34
C VAL A 83 11.94 10.17 -13.42
N LEU A 84 10.62 10.18 -13.41
CA LEU A 84 9.77 10.88 -14.38
C LEU A 84 9.42 12.29 -13.92
N LYS A 85 9.10 12.45 -12.63
CA LYS A 85 8.77 13.74 -12.00
C LYS A 85 9.24 13.74 -10.55
N LYS A 86 9.46 14.94 -10.01
CA LYS A 86 9.76 15.12 -8.58
C LYS A 86 9.36 16.51 -8.11
N GLU A 87 8.90 16.60 -6.87
CA GLU A 87 8.59 17.85 -6.20
C GLU A 87 8.83 17.75 -4.70
N LEU A 88 9.21 18.87 -4.08
CA LEU A 88 9.31 18.98 -2.63
C LEU A 88 7.91 19.27 -2.07
N VAL A 89 7.45 18.47 -1.13
CA VAL A 89 6.17 18.69 -0.44
C VAL A 89 6.35 19.84 0.57
N HIS A 90 5.68 20.97 0.34
CA HIS A 90 5.81 22.18 1.17
C HIS A 90 5.02 22.10 2.50
N ARG A 91 5.49 22.85 3.52
CA ARG A 91 5.04 22.78 4.93
C ARG A 91 3.52 22.96 5.09
N GLY A 92 2.91 22.04 5.86
CA GLY A 92 1.48 22.00 6.19
C GLY A 92 0.87 20.64 5.86
N VAL A 93 1.47 19.95 4.89
CA VAL A 93 1.30 18.53 4.52
C VAL A 93 2.47 17.76 5.16
N GLY A 94 2.22 16.59 5.77
CA GLY A 94 3.27 15.76 6.39
C GLY A 94 3.59 16.06 7.86
N ARG A 95 2.59 16.44 8.67
CA ARG A 95 2.74 16.34 10.14
C ARG A 95 2.53 14.89 10.57
N LEU A 96 3.61 14.11 10.52
CA LEU A 96 3.78 12.96 11.40
C LEU A 96 4.12 13.52 12.79
N HIS A 97 3.47 13.01 13.83
CA HIS A 97 3.04 13.70 15.05
C HIS A 97 4.10 14.43 15.89
N SER A 98 5.40 14.36 15.59
CA SER A 98 6.46 15.14 16.25
C SER A 98 7.81 15.19 15.49
N ILE A 99 7.88 14.70 14.25
CA ILE A 99 9.15 14.53 13.53
C ILE A 99 9.28 15.60 12.44
N SER A 100 10.38 16.35 12.46
CA SER A 100 10.71 17.25 11.34
C SER A 100 11.22 16.44 10.16
N LEU A 101 10.47 16.46 9.05
CA LEU A 101 10.78 15.70 7.83
C LEU A 101 10.99 16.64 6.64
N SER A 102 11.80 16.18 5.67
CA SER A 102 11.73 16.66 4.29
C SER A 102 11.13 15.56 3.43
N VAL A 103 10.02 15.86 2.76
CA VAL A 103 9.30 14.86 1.95
C VAL A 103 9.34 15.27 0.49
N TRP A 104 9.79 14.35 -0.37
CA TRP A 104 9.72 14.50 -1.81
C TRP A 104 8.64 13.59 -2.36
N ARG A 105 7.76 14.12 -3.19
CA ARG A 105 6.89 13.31 -4.02
C ARG A 105 7.58 13.09 -5.37
N PHE A 106 7.47 11.90 -5.93
CA PHE A 106 8.10 11.56 -7.20
C PHE A 106 7.23 10.61 -8.03
N GLN A 107 7.43 10.63 -9.34
CA GLN A 107 6.97 9.60 -10.26
C GLN A 107 8.18 8.88 -10.82
N TYR A 108 8.05 7.57 -11.04
CA TYR A 108 9.08 6.73 -11.60
C TYR A 108 8.48 5.65 -12.50
N THR A 109 9.32 5.08 -13.35
CA THR A 109 8.94 3.96 -14.22
C THR A 109 9.13 2.64 -13.48
N SER A 110 8.11 1.79 -13.51
CA SER A 110 8.10 0.44 -12.93
C SER A 110 7.70 -0.58 -14.00
N LEU A 111 7.51 -1.83 -13.58
CA LEU A 111 7.03 -2.94 -14.40
C LEU A 111 5.75 -3.53 -13.81
N ASP A 112 4.75 -3.72 -14.64
CA ASP A 112 3.59 -4.55 -14.32
C ASP A 112 3.99 -6.04 -14.27
N ALA A 113 3.11 -6.91 -13.79
CA ALA A 113 3.41 -8.34 -13.65
C ALA A 113 3.68 -9.08 -14.98
N ASN A 114 3.34 -8.45 -16.11
CA ASN A 114 3.60 -8.95 -17.46
C ASN A 114 4.82 -8.28 -18.13
N ASP A 115 5.69 -7.65 -17.34
CA ASP A 115 6.88 -6.90 -17.76
C ASP A 115 6.61 -5.69 -18.66
N SER A 116 5.36 -5.23 -18.77
CA SER A 116 5.07 -3.95 -19.43
C SER A 116 5.44 -2.76 -18.55
N LEU A 117 5.96 -1.69 -19.17
CA LEU A 117 6.26 -0.45 -18.46
C LEU A 117 4.98 0.17 -17.92
N VAL A 118 5.02 0.62 -16.67
CA VAL A 118 3.95 1.41 -16.03
C VAL A 118 4.56 2.56 -15.22
N PRO A 119 3.96 3.76 -15.21
CA PRO A 119 4.36 4.79 -14.26
C PRO A 119 3.75 4.48 -12.89
N SER A 120 4.54 4.69 -11.84
CA SER A 120 4.08 4.70 -10.46
C SER A 120 4.54 6.00 -9.78
N SER A 121 3.90 6.33 -8.66
CA SER A 121 4.28 7.46 -7.81
C SER A 121 4.60 7.00 -6.40
N GLY A 122 5.13 7.91 -5.61
CA GLY A 122 5.43 7.66 -4.21
C GLY A 122 6.03 8.88 -3.53
N ILE A 123 6.49 8.66 -2.31
CA ILE A 123 7.18 9.65 -1.49
C ILE A 123 8.53 9.15 -0.98
N ILE A 124 9.45 10.08 -0.76
CA ILE A 124 10.73 9.85 -0.07
C ILE A 124 10.76 10.77 1.14
N MET A 125 10.92 10.20 2.33
CA MET A 125 10.86 10.89 3.61
C MET A 125 12.22 10.86 4.28
N PHE A 126 12.85 12.03 4.39
CA PHE A 126 14.13 12.23 5.07
C PHE A 126 13.88 12.73 6.49
N PRO A 127 14.17 11.95 7.54
CA PRO A 127 14.07 12.44 8.90
C PRO A 127 15.21 13.40 9.24
N ARG A 128 14.91 14.43 10.04
CA ARG A 128 15.91 15.36 10.59
C ARG A 128 16.52 14.87 11.92
N THR A 129 16.13 13.70 12.40
CA THR A 129 16.66 13.09 13.62
C THR A 129 18.13 12.69 13.43
N SER A 130 18.83 12.47 14.55
CA SER A 130 20.16 11.88 14.53
C SER A 130 20.10 10.52 13.83
N MET A 131 21.13 10.20 13.06
CA MET A 131 21.29 8.90 12.42
C MET A 131 21.09 7.75 13.41
N PRO A 132 20.49 6.62 13.00
CA PRO A 132 20.48 5.43 13.83
C PRO A 132 21.92 5.06 14.21
N ASP A 133 22.09 4.47 15.40
CA ASP A 133 23.38 3.96 15.90
C ASP A 133 23.83 2.72 15.08
N ILE A 134 24.09 2.94 13.79
CA ILE A 134 24.65 1.99 12.83
C ILE A 134 26.11 2.43 12.63
N PRO A 135 27.11 1.54 12.80
CA PRO A 135 28.51 1.89 12.57
C PRO A 135 28.72 2.43 11.14
N LEU A 136 28.93 3.73 11.00
CA LEU A 136 28.97 4.41 9.69
C LEU A 136 30.30 4.22 8.92
N GLY A 137 31.36 3.74 9.59
CA GLY A 137 32.70 3.73 9.01
C GLY A 137 33.12 5.12 8.46
N ASP A 138 34.10 5.14 7.55
CA ASP A 138 34.54 6.36 6.83
C ASP A 138 33.61 6.73 5.64
N GLN A 139 32.35 6.28 5.62
CA GLN A 139 31.49 6.45 4.45
C GLN A 139 30.88 7.85 4.33
N ARG A 140 30.88 8.39 3.09
CA ARG A 140 30.19 9.65 2.73
C ARG A 140 28.69 9.47 2.52
N ASN A 141 28.26 8.25 2.19
CA ASN A 141 26.86 7.86 2.01
C ASN A 141 26.39 7.20 3.30
N VAL A 142 25.51 7.85 4.07
CA VAL A 142 25.26 7.44 5.45
C VAL A 142 23.84 6.98 5.70
N LEU A 143 22.86 7.33 4.86
CA LEU A 143 21.44 7.06 5.17
C LEU A 143 21.05 5.61 4.85
N PRO A 144 20.63 4.80 5.84
CA PRO A 144 19.99 3.52 5.57
C PRO A 144 18.62 3.78 4.91
N LEU A 145 18.36 3.07 3.83
CA LEU A 145 17.13 3.21 3.06
C LEU A 145 16.17 2.06 3.35
N VAL A 146 14.93 2.41 3.70
CA VAL A 146 13.84 1.47 3.92
C VAL A 146 12.79 1.67 2.84
N ALA A 147 12.46 0.61 2.12
CA ALA A 147 11.34 0.60 1.17
C ALA A 147 10.06 0.22 1.93
N TYR A 148 9.12 1.16 2.03
CA TYR A 148 7.84 0.96 2.70
C TYR A 148 6.76 0.56 1.69
N ALA A 149 6.06 -0.53 1.98
CA ALA A 149 4.96 -1.04 1.20
C ALA A 149 3.68 -0.94 2.04
N HIS A 150 2.77 -0.05 1.65
CA HIS A 150 1.56 0.20 2.42
C HIS A 150 0.53 -0.93 2.28
N GLY A 151 -0.35 -1.03 3.28
CA GLY A 151 -1.53 -1.89 3.28
C GLY A 151 -2.64 -1.40 2.35
N THR A 152 -3.84 -1.96 2.50
CA THR A 152 -4.95 -1.70 1.60
C THR A 152 -5.50 -0.29 1.73
N ILE A 153 -5.37 0.54 0.69
CA ILE A 153 -5.83 1.95 0.68
C ILE A 153 -6.97 2.22 -0.31
N GLY A 154 -7.11 1.43 -1.38
CA GLY A 154 -8.17 1.56 -2.37
C GLY A 154 -7.81 0.93 -3.71
N GLN A 155 -8.65 1.19 -4.72
CA GLN A 155 -8.47 0.64 -6.09
C GLN A 155 -8.25 1.71 -7.16
N HIS A 156 -8.52 2.97 -6.83
CA HIS A 156 -8.56 4.04 -7.79
C HIS A 156 -7.36 4.97 -7.62
N TYR A 157 -6.94 5.59 -8.71
CA TYR A 157 -5.77 6.46 -8.74
C TYR A 157 -5.84 7.59 -7.71
N GLY A 158 -7.05 8.05 -7.35
CA GLY A 158 -7.28 9.05 -6.30
C GLY A 158 -7.04 8.58 -4.86
N CYS A 159 -6.81 7.29 -4.64
CA CYS A 159 -6.61 6.70 -3.30
C CYS A 159 -5.13 6.59 -2.92
N ALA A 160 -4.24 7.32 -3.57
CA ALA A 160 -2.80 7.19 -3.37
C ALA A 160 -2.34 7.68 -1.98
N PRO A 161 -1.49 6.95 -1.26
CA PRO A 161 -0.87 7.47 -0.04
C PRO A 161 -0.15 8.79 -0.27
N SER A 162 0.56 8.94 -1.39
CA SER A 162 1.34 10.14 -1.70
C SER A 162 0.49 11.39 -1.96
N SER A 163 -0.82 11.26 -2.24
CA SER A 163 -1.74 12.41 -2.36
C SER A 163 -2.25 12.88 -1.00
N GLY A 164 -2.27 12.00 -0.01
CA GLY A 164 -2.75 12.28 1.34
C GLY A 164 -1.83 13.21 2.14
N MET A 165 -2.42 13.89 3.13
CA MET A 165 -1.67 14.77 4.03
C MET A 165 -0.84 14.03 5.07
N HIS A 166 -1.22 12.78 5.34
CA HIS A 166 -0.68 11.94 6.40
C HIS A 166 0.01 10.68 5.87
N PHE A 167 0.08 10.52 4.54
CA PHE A 167 0.80 9.45 3.84
C PHE A 167 0.37 8.00 4.15
N PHE A 168 -0.72 7.82 4.91
CA PHE A 168 -1.31 6.55 5.33
C PHE A 168 -0.39 5.69 6.23
N GLU A 169 -0.98 4.92 7.17
CA GLU A 169 -0.27 4.03 8.11
C GLU A 169 0.89 4.70 8.88
N GLN A 170 0.60 5.83 9.52
CA GLN A 170 1.56 6.59 10.32
C GLN A 170 2.18 5.73 11.44
N GLU A 171 1.43 4.78 11.99
CA GLU A 171 1.86 3.82 13.01
C GLU A 171 3.05 2.94 12.57
N ASN A 172 3.27 2.74 11.27
CA ASN A 172 4.45 2.07 10.73
C ASN A 172 5.56 3.07 10.37
N LEU A 173 5.19 4.22 9.80
CA LEU A 173 6.14 5.21 9.31
C LEU A 173 6.85 5.97 10.44
N GLU A 174 6.13 6.34 11.50
CA GLU A 174 6.69 7.13 12.60
C GLU A 174 7.83 6.42 13.34
N PRO A 175 7.74 5.13 13.72
CA PRO A 175 8.86 4.47 14.38
C PRO A 175 10.10 4.36 13.48
N LEU A 176 9.94 4.11 12.18
CA LEU A 176 11.05 4.10 11.21
C LEU A 176 11.76 5.46 11.16
N LEU A 177 10.99 6.53 11.02
CA LEU A 177 11.51 7.88 10.90
C LEU A 177 12.11 8.37 12.22
N ALA A 178 11.56 7.94 13.37
CA ALA A 178 12.08 8.25 14.70
C ALA A 178 13.46 7.64 14.93
N GLU A 179 13.69 6.41 14.44
CA GLU A 179 15.00 5.75 14.44
C GLU A 179 15.96 6.31 13.37
N GLY A 180 15.53 7.29 12.56
CA GLY A 180 16.38 7.97 11.59
C GLY A 180 16.58 7.22 10.27
N TYR A 181 15.74 6.22 9.98
CA TYR A 181 15.70 5.60 8.65
C TYR A 181 15.13 6.56 7.61
N THR A 182 15.76 6.61 6.44
CA THR A 182 15.09 7.24 5.28
C THR A 182 14.13 6.26 4.67
N VAL A 183 12.90 6.72 4.38
CA VAL A 183 11.85 5.86 3.84
C VAL A 183 11.55 6.26 2.41
N VAL A 184 11.52 5.29 1.48
CA VAL A 184 10.87 5.42 0.17
C VAL A 184 9.59 4.59 0.19
N ALA A 185 8.44 5.23 0.01
CA ALA A 185 7.13 4.59 0.00
C ALA A 185 6.51 4.71 -1.39
N THR A 186 6.25 3.58 -2.03
CA THR A 186 5.55 3.53 -3.33
C THR A 186 4.03 3.58 -3.11
N ASP A 187 3.30 4.14 -4.06
CA ASP A 187 1.83 4.03 -4.11
C ASP A 187 1.35 2.71 -4.75
N TYR A 188 2.22 1.95 -5.43
CA TYR A 188 1.88 0.93 -6.43
C TYR A 188 1.31 1.48 -7.75
N ALA A 189 1.54 0.76 -8.84
CA ALA A 189 1.00 1.12 -10.15
C ALA A 189 -0.54 1.15 -10.13
N GLY A 190 -1.11 2.17 -10.79
CA GLY A 190 -2.55 2.43 -10.83
C GLY A 190 -3.13 3.14 -9.61
N LEU A 191 -2.31 3.38 -8.59
CA LEU A 191 -2.55 4.37 -7.55
C LEU A 191 -1.70 5.61 -7.86
N GLY A 192 -2.26 6.79 -7.60
CA GLY A 192 -1.63 8.08 -7.89
C GLY A 192 -1.64 8.42 -9.37
N ASN A 193 -1.39 7.49 -10.28
CA ASN A 193 -1.42 7.71 -11.72
C ASN A 193 -2.49 6.82 -12.39
N ASN A 194 -3.25 7.38 -13.33
CA ASN A 194 -4.36 6.69 -14.01
C ASN A 194 -3.98 5.97 -15.33
N TYR A 195 -2.68 5.77 -15.59
CA TYR A 195 -2.19 5.05 -16.78
C TYR A 195 -2.68 3.59 -16.83
N THR A 196 -2.79 2.95 -15.67
CA THR A 196 -3.32 1.60 -15.49
C THR A 196 -4.23 1.56 -14.27
N SER A 197 -4.99 0.49 -14.09
CA SER A 197 -5.77 0.27 -12.87
C SER A 197 -4.92 -0.40 -11.80
N HIS A 198 -5.20 -0.10 -10.52
CA HIS A 198 -4.54 -0.79 -9.42
C HIS A 198 -4.94 -2.27 -9.42
N LYS A 199 -3.94 -3.13 -9.55
CA LYS A 199 -4.12 -4.58 -9.52
C LYS A 199 -3.93 -5.07 -8.09
N TYR A 200 -4.94 -4.85 -7.26
CA TYR A 200 -4.89 -5.18 -5.83
C TYR A 200 -4.47 -6.64 -5.57
N LEU A 201 -3.51 -6.82 -4.65
CA LEU A 201 -2.83 -8.09 -4.35
C LEU A 201 -2.08 -8.75 -5.53
N SER A 202 -1.71 -7.97 -6.56
CA SER A 202 -0.72 -8.38 -7.56
C SER A 202 0.70 -8.28 -7.00
N PHE A 203 1.11 -9.17 -6.09
CA PHE A 203 2.41 -9.00 -5.42
C PHE A 203 3.60 -9.09 -6.38
N ALA A 204 3.46 -9.76 -7.53
CA ALA A 204 4.45 -9.73 -8.60
C ALA A 204 4.68 -8.30 -9.15
N ALA A 205 3.60 -7.54 -9.41
CA ALA A 205 3.73 -6.14 -9.82
C ALA A 205 4.21 -5.26 -8.66
N HIS A 206 3.67 -5.48 -7.45
CA HIS A 206 4.03 -4.67 -6.29
C HIS A 206 5.50 -4.84 -5.90
N ALA A 207 6.09 -6.02 -6.09
CA ALA A 207 7.53 -6.24 -5.90
C ALA A 207 8.38 -5.38 -6.85
N ASN A 208 7.96 -5.25 -8.12
CA ASN A 208 8.61 -4.33 -9.07
C ASN A 208 8.46 -2.88 -8.61
N ASP A 209 7.26 -2.48 -8.18
CA ASP A 209 7.00 -1.13 -7.69
C ASP A 209 7.90 -0.77 -6.50
N ILE A 210 8.03 -1.67 -5.52
CA ILE A 210 8.91 -1.47 -4.36
C ILE A 210 10.37 -1.36 -4.81
N TYR A 211 10.86 -2.31 -5.62
CA TYR A 211 12.27 -2.32 -6.05
C TYR A 211 12.62 -1.08 -6.89
N TYR A 212 11.81 -0.73 -7.89
CA TYR A 212 12.11 0.40 -8.76
C TYR A 212 11.91 1.75 -8.08
N SER A 213 11.12 1.82 -7.00
CA SER A 213 11.08 3.01 -6.14
C SER A 213 12.44 3.29 -5.48
N VAL A 214 13.15 2.25 -5.03
CA VAL A 214 14.51 2.33 -4.47
C VAL A 214 15.52 2.75 -5.52
N VAL A 215 15.45 2.14 -6.71
CA VAL A 215 16.31 2.52 -7.85
C VAL A 215 16.12 3.99 -8.21
N ALA A 216 14.87 4.45 -8.31
CA ALA A 216 14.53 5.83 -8.61
C ALA A 216 14.98 6.80 -7.51
N ALA A 217 14.80 6.44 -6.24
CA ALA A 217 15.29 7.23 -5.10
C ALA A 217 16.81 7.41 -5.16
N ARG A 218 17.56 6.33 -5.42
CA ARG A 218 19.02 6.37 -5.58
C ARG A 218 19.46 7.22 -6.77
N LYS A 219 18.76 7.17 -7.91
CA LYS A 219 19.03 8.07 -9.05
C LYS A 219 18.74 9.53 -8.70
N MET A 220 17.72 9.80 -7.89
CA MET A 220 17.35 11.15 -7.47
C MET A 220 18.37 11.74 -6.47
N PHE A 221 18.99 10.89 -5.64
CA PHE A 221 19.93 11.28 -4.59
C PHE A 221 21.18 10.37 -4.54
N PRO A 222 22.08 10.46 -5.54
CA PRO A 222 23.15 9.47 -5.76
C PRO A 222 24.25 9.41 -4.68
N ILE A 223 24.32 10.39 -3.79
CA ILE A 223 25.36 10.49 -2.74
C ILE A 223 24.81 10.38 -1.32
N VAL A 224 23.53 10.05 -1.17
CA VAL A 224 22.84 10.13 0.13
C VAL A 224 22.73 8.76 0.79
N PHE A 225 22.33 7.76 0.02
CA PHE A 225 22.03 6.41 0.52
C PHE A 225 23.26 5.52 0.53
N ASN A 226 23.39 4.71 1.59
CA ASN A 226 24.33 3.60 1.58
C ASN A 226 23.87 2.50 0.60
N ASP A 227 24.74 1.51 0.41
CA ASP A 227 24.46 0.40 -0.51
C ASP A 227 23.37 -0.55 0.03
N LYS A 228 23.14 -0.55 1.35
CA LYS A 228 22.17 -1.44 2.00
C LYS A 228 20.76 -0.88 1.98
N TRP A 229 19.78 -1.74 1.78
CA TRP A 229 18.38 -1.37 1.96
C TRP A 229 17.56 -2.60 2.31
N MET A 230 16.39 -2.37 2.89
CA MET A 230 15.45 -3.44 3.21
C MET A 230 14.02 -2.98 3.02
N SER A 231 13.07 -3.90 3.06
CA SER A 231 11.65 -3.58 2.88
C SER A 231 10.82 -3.94 4.10
N ILE A 232 9.79 -3.14 4.36
CA ILE A 232 8.80 -3.40 5.41
C ILE A 232 7.41 -3.07 4.88
N GLY A 233 6.42 -3.90 5.24
CA GLY A 233 5.04 -3.67 4.84
C GLY A 233 4.03 -4.39 5.72
N HIS A 234 2.80 -3.90 5.68
CA HIS A 234 1.66 -4.40 6.45
C HIS A 234 0.52 -4.85 5.52
N SER A 235 -0.21 -5.93 5.87
CA SER A 235 -1.39 -6.37 5.14
C SER A 235 -1.08 -6.70 3.66
N GLN A 236 -1.69 -5.99 2.70
CA GLN A 236 -1.28 -6.02 1.28
C GLN A 236 0.23 -5.79 1.11
N GLY A 237 0.77 -4.78 1.79
CA GLY A 237 2.19 -4.45 1.74
C GLY A 237 3.07 -5.52 2.35
N GLY A 238 2.58 -6.23 3.37
CA GLY A 238 3.26 -7.40 3.93
C GLY A 238 3.45 -8.51 2.89
N GLY A 239 2.39 -8.81 2.14
CA GLY A 239 2.46 -9.72 0.99
C GLY A 239 3.42 -9.25 -0.11
N ALA A 240 3.41 -7.95 -0.40
CA ALA A 240 4.26 -7.35 -1.42
C ALA A 240 5.75 -7.43 -1.06
N VAL A 241 6.13 -7.14 0.19
CA VAL A 241 7.54 -7.24 0.62
C VAL A 241 8.00 -8.69 0.77
N TRP A 242 7.11 -9.62 1.12
CA TRP A 242 7.42 -11.04 1.08
C TRP A 242 7.71 -11.45 -0.37
N LYS A 243 6.82 -11.12 -1.33
CA LYS A 243 7.06 -11.44 -2.74
C LYS A 243 8.35 -10.80 -3.28
N LEU A 244 8.66 -9.57 -2.86
CA LEU A 244 9.93 -8.92 -3.20
C LEU A 244 11.13 -9.71 -2.69
N ALA A 245 11.13 -10.20 -1.47
CA ALA A 245 12.24 -10.97 -0.91
C ALA A 245 12.53 -12.26 -1.70
N GLU A 246 11.48 -12.84 -2.29
CA GLU A 246 11.53 -14.00 -3.18
C GLU A 246 11.86 -13.63 -4.65
N HIS A 247 11.89 -12.34 -4.99
CA HIS A 247 11.96 -11.86 -6.37
C HIS A 247 13.39 -11.89 -6.95
N PRO A 248 13.58 -12.21 -8.24
CA PRO A 248 14.90 -12.20 -8.89
C PRO A 248 15.69 -10.89 -8.76
N LEU A 249 14.99 -9.75 -8.67
CA LEU A 249 15.62 -8.41 -8.57
C LEU A 249 16.49 -8.23 -7.31
N VAL A 250 16.25 -8.99 -6.24
CA VAL A 250 17.01 -8.90 -4.99
C VAL A 250 17.92 -10.11 -4.73
N GLN A 251 18.01 -11.05 -5.67
CA GLN A 251 18.88 -12.23 -5.56
C GLN A 251 20.36 -11.91 -5.82
N ASP A 252 20.62 -10.84 -6.58
CA ASP A 252 21.97 -10.36 -6.80
C ASP A 252 22.45 -9.58 -5.56
N PRO A 253 23.59 -9.95 -4.94
CA PRO A 253 24.15 -9.20 -3.81
C PRO A 253 24.43 -7.73 -4.13
N ARG A 254 24.64 -7.38 -5.41
CA ARG A 254 24.83 -5.99 -5.86
C ARG A 254 23.57 -5.14 -5.71
N SER A 255 22.40 -5.74 -5.52
CA SER A 255 21.17 -5.00 -5.15
C SER A 255 21.33 -4.30 -3.79
N GLY A 256 22.14 -4.88 -2.89
CA GLY A 256 22.31 -4.43 -1.51
C GLY A 256 21.08 -4.66 -0.63
N TYR A 257 20.16 -5.51 -1.05
CA TYR A 257 19.00 -5.88 -0.23
C TYR A 257 19.46 -6.71 0.99
N VAL A 258 18.97 -6.38 2.18
CA VAL A 258 19.41 -7.03 3.44
C VAL A 258 18.31 -7.75 4.23
N GLY A 259 17.06 -7.73 3.75
CA GLY A 259 15.97 -8.50 4.36
C GLY A 259 14.60 -7.85 4.24
N ALA A 260 13.59 -8.49 4.82
CA ALA A 260 12.21 -8.00 4.85
C ALA A 260 11.57 -8.10 6.24
N VAL A 261 10.68 -7.16 6.56
CA VAL A 261 9.72 -7.28 7.67
C VAL A 261 8.31 -7.29 7.09
N SER A 262 7.57 -8.37 7.32
CA SER A 262 6.25 -8.60 6.73
C SER A 262 5.21 -8.78 7.83
N ILE A 263 4.40 -7.74 8.06
CA ILE A 263 3.44 -7.66 9.16
C ILE A 263 2.04 -8.01 8.65
N ALA A 264 1.38 -8.97 9.31
CA ALA A 264 0.06 -9.50 8.97
C ALA A 264 -0.16 -9.70 7.46
N PRO A 265 0.72 -10.44 6.75
CA PRO A 265 0.77 -10.40 5.30
C PRO A 265 -0.38 -11.15 4.63
N ALA A 266 -1.07 -10.48 3.72
CA ALA A 266 -1.90 -11.17 2.75
C ALA A 266 -0.96 -11.94 1.80
N VAL A 267 -0.99 -13.27 1.80
CA VAL A 267 0.01 -14.08 1.06
C VAL A 267 -0.57 -14.87 -0.09
N ASN A 268 -1.70 -15.54 0.15
CA ASN A 268 -2.33 -16.45 -0.79
C ASN A 268 -3.84 -16.19 -0.83
N MET A 269 -4.28 -15.60 -1.95
CA MET A 269 -5.66 -15.16 -2.15
C MET A 269 -6.63 -16.33 -2.27
N SER A 270 -6.23 -17.47 -2.85
CA SER A 270 -7.08 -18.67 -2.92
C SER A 270 -7.30 -19.28 -1.54
N ASP A 271 -6.26 -19.36 -0.71
CA ASP A 271 -6.35 -19.87 0.66
C ASP A 271 -7.23 -18.95 1.51
N LEU A 272 -7.06 -17.64 1.38
CA LEU A 272 -7.86 -16.66 2.10
C LEU A 272 -9.33 -16.74 1.66
N ALA A 273 -9.62 -16.73 0.36
CA ALA A 273 -10.97 -16.83 -0.18
C ALA A 273 -11.67 -18.15 0.17
N THR A 274 -10.93 -19.26 0.17
CA THR A 274 -11.45 -20.57 0.58
C THR A 274 -11.79 -20.58 2.06
N THR A 275 -10.87 -20.11 2.90
CA THR A 275 -11.05 -20.06 4.36
C THR A 275 -12.20 -19.12 4.74
N THR A 276 -12.32 -17.96 4.09
CA THR A 276 -13.45 -17.04 4.27
C THR A 276 -14.77 -17.72 3.94
N TYR A 277 -14.84 -18.42 2.80
CA TYR A 277 -16.07 -19.11 2.39
C TYR A 277 -16.47 -20.25 3.33
N GLU A 278 -15.52 -21.10 3.70
CA GLU A 278 -15.80 -22.32 4.47
C GLU A 278 -15.97 -22.07 5.97
N LYS A 279 -15.24 -21.09 6.54
CA LYS A 279 -15.19 -20.88 7.99
C LYS A 279 -15.79 -19.58 8.47
N ILE A 280 -15.70 -18.51 7.69
CA ILE A 280 -16.11 -17.18 8.14
C ILE A 280 -17.56 -16.89 7.77
N LEU A 281 -17.93 -17.03 6.49
CA LEU A 281 -19.30 -16.76 6.04
C LEU A 281 -20.39 -17.57 6.76
N PRO A 282 -20.17 -18.84 7.19
CA PRO A 282 -21.17 -19.57 7.96
C PRO A 282 -21.40 -19.05 9.39
N LEU A 283 -20.53 -18.18 9.91
CA LEU A 283 -20.67 -17.65 11.26
C LEU A 283 -21.80 -16.61 11.33
N PRO A 284 -22.57 -16.55 12.42
CA PRO A 284 -23.62 -15.53 12.59
C PRO A 284 -23.05 -14.11 12.62
N ASN A 285 -21.76 -13.95 12.92
CA ASN A 285 -21.07 -12.68 13.03
C ASN A 285 -19.98 -12.48 11.96
N TYR A 286 -20.14 -13.11 10.78
CA TYR A 286 -19.19 -12.98 9.66
C TYR A 286 -18.89 -11.52 9.25
N GLN A 287 -19.79 -10.57 9.55
CA GLN A 287 -19.61 -9.15 9.29
C GLN A 287 -18.55 -8.50 10.19
N ASP A 288 -18.25 -9.09 11.35
CA ASP A 288 -17.18 -8.63 12.24
C ASP A 288 -15.79 -8.99 11.69
N TYR A 289 -15.74 -9.83 10.65
CA TYR A 289 -14.50 -10.20 9.98
C TYR A 289 -14.22 -9.30 8.79
N SER A 290 -13.17 -8.49 8.89
CA SER A 290 -12.73 -7.54 7.85
C SER A 290 -12.49 -8.21 6.49
N VAL A 291 -12.07 -9.49 6.47
CA VAL A 291 -11.85 -10.26 5.24
C VAL A 291 -13.11 -10.36 4.36
N THR A 292 -14.30 -10.33 4.98
CA THR A 292 -15.60 -10.31 4.27
C THR A 292 -15.69 -9.07 3.37
N GLY A 293 -15.28 -7.90 3.87
CA GLY A 293 -15.25 -6.66 3.09
C GLY A 293 -14.11 -6.62 2.08
N LEU A 294 -12.92 -7.08 2.48
CA LEU A 294 -11.72 -7.09 1.62
C LEU A 294 -11.89 -7.99 0.38
N SER A 295 -12.76 -9.00 0.44
CA SER A 295 -13.08 -9.86 -0.71
C SER A 295 -13.64 -9.07 -1.91
N ALA A 296 -14.32 -7.94 -1.67
CA ALA A 296 -14.78 -7.05 -2.74
C ALA A 296 -13.60 -6.38 -3.48
N LEU A 297 -12.56 -5.97 -2.75
CA LEU A 297 -11.34 -5.40 -3.32
C LEU A 297 -10.56 -6.45 -4.12
N LEU A 298 -10.52 -7.71 -3.67
CA LEU A 298 -9.93 -8.81 -4.43
C LEU A 298 -10.62 -8.98 -5.80
N LEU A 299 -11.96 -8.97 -5.85
CA LEU A 299 -12.71 -9.03 -7.10
C LEU A 299 -12.40 -7.87 -8.04
N ALA A 300 -12.30 -6.65 -7.50
CA ALA A 300 -11.92 -5.46 -8.28
C ALA A 300 -10.50 -5.57 -8.85
N GLY A 301 -9.54 -6.04 -8.05
CA GLY A 301 -8.16 -6.27 -8.47
C GLY A 301 -8.02 -7.32 -9.57
N ILE A 302 -8.73 -8.44 -9.45
CA ILE A 302 -8.77 -9.48 -10.49
C ILE A 302 -9.39 -8.92 -11.78
N LYS A 303 -10.48 -8.15 -11.69
CA LYS A 303 -11.09 -7.52 -12.88
C LYS A 303 -10.17 -6.49 -13.53
N ALA A 304 -9.34 -5.79 -12.76
CA ALA A 304 -8.33 -4.86 -13.28
C ALA A 304 -7.25 -5.58 -14.10
N ALA A 305 -6.94 -6.83 -13.78
CA ALA A 305 -6.00 -7.66 -14.54
C ALA A 305 -6.65 -8.44 -15.69
N TYR A 306 -7.89 -8.92 -15.47
CA TYR A 306 -8.68 -9.68 -16.43
C TYR A 306 -10.04 -8.99 -16.63
N PRO A 307 -10.16 -8.02 -17.56
CA PRO A 307 -11.40 -7.26 -17.77
C PRO A 307 -12.65 -8.12 -18.05
N GLU A 308 -12.44 -9.29 -18.66
CA GLU A 308 -13.48 -10.28 -19.00
C GLU A 308 -13.93 -11.13 -17.80
N TYR A 309 -13.31 -10.98 -16.62
CA TYR A 309 -13.69 -11.72 -15.42
C TYR A 309 -15.11 -11.38 -14.97
N GLN A 310 -15.94 -12.43 -14.89
CA GLN A 310 -17.38 -12.36 -14.63
C GLN A 310 -17.77 -12.58 -13.17
N MET A 311 -16.80 -12.86 -12.28
CA MET A 311 -17.05 -13.10 -10.85
C MET A 311 -18.11 -14.21 -10.62
N PRO A 312 -17.85 -15.45 -11.04
CA PRO A 312 -18.87 -16.50 -11.19
C PRO A 312 -19.62 -16.88 -9.90
N TRP A 313 -19.08 -16.53 -8.73
CA TRP A 313 -19.67 -16.77 -7.43
C TRP A 313 -20.33 -15.54 -6.80
N ALA A 314 -20.10 -14.33 -7.33
CA ALA A 314 -20.60 -13.09 -6.76
C ALA A 314 -22.08 -12.88 -7.12
N ALA A 315 -22.92 -12.63 -6.13
CA ALA A 315 -24.32 -12.26 -6.37
C ALA A 315 -24.44 -10.87 -7.01
N ASP A 316 -25.56 -10.61 -7.70
CA ASP A 316 -25.85 -9.34 -8.37
C ASP A 316 -25.70 -8.13 -7.45
N ALA A 317 -26.04 -8.27 -6.15
CA ALA A 317 -25.91 -7.18 -5.20
C ALA A 317 -24.45 -6.77 -4.97
N LEU A 318 -23.52 -7.73 -4.85
CA LEU A 318 -22.08 -7.45 -4.76
C LEU A 318 -21.54 -6.86 -6.06
N GLN A 319 -21.95 -7.38 -7.21
CA GLN A 319 -21.53 -6.84 -8.51
C GLN A 319 -22.03 -5.40 -8.74
N ASN A 320 -23.29 -5.11 -8.40
CA ASN A 320 -23.85 -3.77 -8.46
C ASN A 320 -23.16 -2.81 -7.49
N MET A 321 -22.80 -3.29 -6.29
CA MET A 321 -22.02 -2.52 -5.32
C MET A 321 -20.64 -2.15 -5.89
N LEU A 322 -19.92 -3.11 -6.47
CA LEU A 322 -18.63 -2.87 -7.12
C LEU A 322 -18.72 -1.90 -8.29
N HIS A 323 -19.80 -1.99 -9.08
CA HIS A 323 -20.06 -1.04 -10.16
C HIS A 323 -20.28 0.39 -9.61
N PHE A 324 -21.08 0.52 -8.56
CA PHE A 324 -21.30 1.79 -7.87
C PHE A 324 -19.98 2.37 -7.34
N THR A 325 -19.18 1.60 -6.62
CA THR A 325 -17.90 2.07 -6.06
C THR A 325 -16.90 2.45 -7.14
N ASN A 326 -16.94 1.79 -8.30
CA ASN A 326 -16.14 2.18 -9.45
C ASN A 326 -16.59 3.53 -10.04
N ILE A 327 -17.89 3.81 -10.12
CA ILE A 327 -18.38 5.12 -10.57
C ILE A 327 -17.99 6.22 -9.58
N THR A 328 -18.11 5.96 -8.29
CA THR A 328 -17.79 6.92 -7.24
C THR A 328 -16.30 7.01 -6.91
N GLN A 329 -15.44 6.21 -7.57
CA GLN A 329 -14.00 6.15 -7.27
C GLN A 329 -13.74 5.96 -5.75
N SER A 330 -14.51 5.08 -5.10
CA SER A 330 -14.46 4.88 -3.65
C SER A 330 -13.16 4.22 -3.19
N CYS A 331 -12.55 4.71 -2.12
CA CYS A 331 -11.38 4.09 -1.51
C CYS A 331 -11.75 2.95 -0.54
N ALA A 332 -10.76 2.39 0.14
CA ALA A 332 -10.89 1.11 0.82
C ALA A 332 -12.01 1.11 1.87
N VAL A 333 -12.10 2.12 2.74
CA VAL A 333 -13.07 2.10 3.86
C VAL A 333 -14.50 2.14 3.35
N ALA A 334 -14.79 2.95 2.33
CA ALA A 334 -16.10 2.96 1.68
C ALA A 334 -16.44 1.61 1.05
N ILE A 335 -15.52 1.01 0.28
CA ILE A 335 -15.75 -0.29 -0.38
C ILE A 335 -15.99 -1.38 0.67
N THR A 336 -15.13 -1.48 1.68
CA THR A 336 -15.23 -2.55 2.69
C THR A 336 -16.47 -2.37 3.54
N THR A 337 -16.83 -1.14 3.93
CA THR A 337 -18.06 -0.87 4.71
C THR A 337 -19.30 -1.32 3.94
N LEU A 338 -19.41 -0.97 2.66
CA LEU A 338 -20.54 -1.42 1.83
C LEU A 338 -20.58 -2.94 1.71
N ALA A 339 -19.42 -3.57 1.49
CA ALA A 339 -19.31 -5.02 1.34
C ALA A 339 -19.64 -5.79 2.63
N THR A 340 -19.13 -5.36 3.80
CA THR A 340 -19.40 -6.01 5.09
C THR A 340 -20.87 -5.93 5.49
N ASN A 341 -21.60 -4.92 5.01
CA ASN A 341 -23.03 -4.76 5.29
C ASN A 341 -23.95 -5.53 4.32
N LEU A 342 -23.41 -6.30 3.37
CA LEU A 342 -24.18 -7.22 2.55
C LEU A 342 -24.54 -8.49 3.36
N ARG A 343 -25.74 -9.02 3.11
CA ARG A 343 -26.14 -10.35 3.59
C ARG A 343 -25.43 -11.44 2.77
N ILE A 344 -25.30 -12.65 3.31
CA ILE A 344 -24.57 -13.74 2.63
C ILE A 344 -25.14 -14.00 1.23
N GLU A 345 -26.46 -14.01 1.05
CA GLU A 345 -27.11 -14.20 -0.25
C GLU A 345 -26.95 -13.00 -1.20
N GLN A 346 -26.46 -11.87 -0.70
CA GLN A 346 -26.08 -10.69 -1.48
C GLN A 346 -24.58 -10.67 -1.82
N ILE A 347 -23.78 -11.54 -1.19
CA ILE A 347 -22.36 -11.74 -1.48
C ILE A 347 -22.20 -12.92 -2.45
N ILE A 348 -22.81 -14.06 -2.13
CA ILE A 348 -22.67 -15.31 -2.87
C ILE A 348 -23.95 -15.61 -3.67
N ALA A 349 -23.81 -15.85 -4.97
CA ALA A 349 -24.93 -16.21 -5.83
C ALA A 349 -25.54 -17.58 -5.43
N PRO A 350 -26.88 -17.74 -5.42
CA PRO A 350 -27.51 -19.02 -5.10
C PRO A 350 -27.06 -20.15 -6.03
N GLY A 351 -26.65 -21.28 -5.45
CA GLY A 351 -26.19 -22.45 -6.22
C GLY A 351 -24.86 -22.24 -6.95
N ALA A 352 -24.15 -21.13 -6.67
CA ALA A 352 -22.86 -20.86 -7.26
C ALA A 352 -21.82 -21.93 -6.92
N ALA A 353 -20.95 -22.20 -7.88
CA ALA A 353 -19.69 -22.85 -7.62
C ALA A 353 -18.91 -22.02 -6.58
N THR A 354 -18.33 -22.66 -5.57
CA THR A 354 -17.60 -21.96 -4.50
C THR A 354 -16.39 -21.21 -5.06
N THR A 355 -15.76 -20.33 -4.27
CA THR A 355 -14.48 -19.67 -4.60
C THR A 355 -13.41 -20.69 -5.04
N MET A 356 -13.47 -21.94 -4.57
CA MET A 356 -12.57 -23.02 -4.95
C MET A 356 -12.70 -23.49 -6.41
N ASN A 357 -13.77 -23.13 -7.12
CA ASN A 357 -14.01 -23.50 -8.52
C ASN A 357 -13.69 -22.35 -9.49
N ASP A 358 -13.19 -21.24 -8.98
CA ASP A 358 -12.83 -20.08 -9.78
C ASP A 358 -11.41 -20.24 -10.35
N ASP A 359 -11.31 -20.65 -11.61
CA ASP A 359 -10.03 -20.88 -12.27
C ASP A 359 -9.23 -19.59 -12.49
N ILE A 360 -9.91 -18.44 -12.63
CA ILE A 360 -9.24 -17.15 -12.73
C ILE A 360 -8.63 -16.77 -11.38
N LEU A 361 -9.33 -17.00 -10.26
CA LEU A 361 -8.77 -16.78 -8.92
C LEU A 361 -7.56 -17.68 -8.64
N LYS A 362 -7.61 -18.95 -9.06
CA LYS A 362 -6.46 -19.87 -8.94
C LYS A 362 -5.28 -19.38 -9.77
N GLN A 363 -5.52 -19.02 -11.03
CA GLN A 363 -4.49 -18.48 -11.91
C GLN A 363 -3.89 -17.20 -11.34
N TRP A 364 -4.73 -16.27 -10.87
CA TRP A 364 -4.33 -15.06 -10.19
C TRP A 364 -3.42 -15.36 -9.00
N THR A 365 -3.82 -16.30 -8.15
CA THR A 365 -3.02 -16.70 -7.00
C THR A 365 -1.67 -17.29 -7.44
N GLN A 366 -1.65 -18.19 -8.40
CA GLN A 366 -0.41 -18.82 -8.89
C GLN A 366 0.57 -17.79 -9.47
N GLN A 367 0.07 -16.77 -10.16
CA GLN A 367 0.90 -15.74 -10.81
C GLN A 367 1.40 -14.68 -9.82
N HIS A 368 0.61 -14.36 -8.79
CA HIS A 368 0.83 -13.15 -7.99
C HIS A 368 1.11 -13.38 -6.51
N ALA A 369 0.82 -14.55 -5.94
CA ALA A 369 1.01 -14.82 -4.53
C ALA A 369 2.49 -14.87 -4.11
N ALA A 370 2.74 -14.55 -2.85
CA ALA A 370 4.00 -14.86 -2.17
C ALA A 370 3.98 -16.32 -1.67
N ALA A 371 5.13 -16.80 -1.19
CA ALA A 371 5.27 -18.12 -0.56
C ALA A 371 4.86 -19.30 -1.46
N GLN A 372 5.08 -19.18 -2.77
CA GLN A 372 4.76 -20.21 -3.78
C GLN A 372 5.91 -21.22 -4.00
N GLY A 373 6.96 -21.19 -3.16
CA GLY A 373 8.13 -22.07 -3.25
C GLY A 373 9.38 -21.41 -3.83
N ASP A 374 9.34 -20.10 -4.07
CA ASP A 374 10.50 -19.30 -4.48
C ASP A 374 11.48 -19.10 -3.29
N PRO A 375 12.80 -19.14 -3.53
CA PRO A 375 13.79 -18.86 -2.49
C PRO A 375 13.91 -17.36 -2.20
N ALA A 376 13.96 -16.98 -0.92
CA ALA A 376 14.26 -15.63 -0.49
C ALA A 376 15.76 -15.37 -0.50
N SER A 377 16.19 -14.19 -0.96
CA SER A 377 17.63 -13.86 -1.04
C SER A 377 18.27 -13.56 0.31
N MET A 378 17.46 -13.09 1.26
CA MET A 378 17.88 -12.64 2.59
C MET A 378 16.83 -13.01 3.65
N PRO A 379 17.18 -13.01 4.96
CA PRO A 379 16.24 -13.32 6.03
C PRO A 379 15.00 -12.43 6.05
N MET A 380 13.87 -13.01 6.47
CA MET A 380 12.61 -12.29 6.67
C MET A 380 12.08 -12.45 8.09
N LEU A 381 11.45 -11.39 8.62
CA LEU A 381 10.68 -11.44 9.85
C LEU A 381 9.19 -11.33 9.53
N LEU A 382 8.42 -12.37 9.87
CA LEU A 382 6.96 -12.37 9.80
C LEU A 382 6.37 -12.03 11.16
N ILE A 383 5.32 -11.23 11.16
CA ILE A 383 4.58 -10.86 12.37
C ILE A 383 3.10 -11.10 12.12
N GLN A 384 2.40 -11.72 13.06
CA GLN A 384 0.97 -12.02 12.94
C GLN A 384 0.25 -11.81 14.28
N GLY A 385 -0.85 -11.04 14.28
CA GLY A 385 -1.80 -11.03 15.38
C GLY A 385 -2.69 -12.26 15.30
N LEU A 386 -2.94 -12.96 16.42
CA LEU A 386 -3.76 -14.19 16.42
C LEU A 386 -5.27 -13.92 16.46
N GLU A 387 -5.69 -12.68 16.71
CA GLU A 387 -7.10 -12.23 16.63
C GLU A 387 -7.36 -11.43 15.33
N ASP A 388 -6.53 -11.67 14.30
CA ASP A 388 -6.63 -10.98 13.02
C ASP A 388 -7.86 -11.45 12.23
N THR A 389 -8.72 -10.49 11.86
CA THR A 389 -9.96 -10.76 11.12
C THR A 389 -9.90 -10.32 9.65
N ALA A 390 -8.79 -9.73 9.21
CA ALA A 390 -8.54 -9.28 7.84
C ALA A 390 -7.66 -10.27 7.08
N VAL A 391 -6.56 -10.68 7.69
CA VAL A 391 -5.65 -11.72 7.20
C VAL A 391 -5.66 -12.84 8.22
N LEU A 392 -6.41 -13.91 7.90
CA LEU A 392 -6.67 -14.99 8.83
C LEU A 392 -5.35 -15.68 9.25
N PRO A 393 -5.04 -15.78 10.55
CA PRO A 393 -3.74 -16.27 11.02
C PRO A 393 -3.39 -17.66 10.47
N GLU A 394 -4.38 -18.54 10.29
CA GLU A 394 -4.12 -19.87 9.72
C GLU A 394 -3.56 -19.83 8.29
N CYS A 395 -3.88 -18.80 7.50
CA CYS A 395 -3.37 -18.63 6.15
C CYS A 395 -1.90 -18.21 6.19
N THR A 396 -1.55 -17.24 7.05
CA THR A 396 -0.17 -16.79 7.26
C THR A 396 0.71 -17.92 7.80
N ILE A 397 0.22 -18.66 8.80
CA ILE A 397 0.97 -19.76 9.42
C ILE A 397 1.22 -20.88 8.40
N ARG A 398 0.23 -21.23 7.57
CA ARG A 398 0.41 -22.22 6.50
C ARG A 398 1.46 -21.79 5.47
N ALA A 399 1.44 -20.52 5.07
CA ALA A 399 2.44 -19.96 4.16
C ALA A 399 3.84 -19.98 4.77
N TYR A 400 3.97 -19.61 6.06
CA TYR A 400 5.22 -19.69 6.81
C TYR A 400 5.78 -21.12 6.85
N GLU A 401 4.95 -22.11 7.24
CA GLU A 401 5.34 -23.52 7.29
C GLU A 401 5.77 -24.05 5.92
N SER A 402 5.19 -23.51 4.85
CA SER A 402 5.59 -23.85 3.48
C SER A 402 6.95 -23.25 3.12
N ALA A 403 7.14 -21.96 3.37
CA ALA A 403 8.31 -21.21 2.94
C ALA A 403 9.55 -21.46 3.80
N THR A 404 9.40 -21.72 5.10
CA THR A 404 10.55 -21.92 6.01
C THR A 404 11.39 -23.17 5.69
N ARG A 405 10.88 -24.05 4.82
CA ARG A 405 11.65 -25.21 4.31
C ARG A 405 12.77 -24.81 3.36
N LEU A 406 12.67 -23.65 2.73
CA LEU A 406 13.63 -23.13 1.74
C LEU A 406 14.29 -21.83 2.20
N ASN A 407 13.65 -21.10 3.12
CA ASN A 407 13.97 -19.73 3.44
C ASN A 407 14.24 -19.55 4.94
N THR A 408 15.11 -18.59 5.26
CA THR A 408 15.38 -18.15 6.63
C THR A 408 14.29 -17.17 7.06
N ILE A 409 13.30 -17.67 7.80
CA ILE A 409 12.13 -16.89 8.21
C ILE A 409 11.91 -17.02 9.71
N GLY A 410 11.89 -15.87 10.39
CA GLY A 410 11.36 -15.74 11.75
C GLY A 410 9.85 -15.49 11.75
N LEU A 411 9.12 -16.03 12.72
CA LEU A 411 7.70 -15.76 12.91
C LEU A 411 7.42 -15.31 14.36
N LEU A 412 6.89 -14.10 14.51
CA LEU A 412 6.40 -13.57 15.79
C LEU A 412 4.87 -13.54 15.78
N GLU A 413 4.27 -14.31 16.68
CA GLU A 413 2.82 -14.38 16.86
C GLU A 413 2.43 -13.58 18.11
N TYR A 414 1.34 -12.82 18.03
CA TYR A 414 0.84 -12.03 19.15
C TYR A 414 -0.59 -12.44 19.50
N SER A 415 -0.74 -13.19 20.59
CA SER A 415 -2.04 -13.58 21.16
C SER A 415 -2.78 -12.36 21.70
N GLY A 416 -4.07 -12.25 21.40
CA GLY A 416 -4.92 -11.13 21.84
C GLY A 416 -4.79 -9.84 21.01
N LEU A 417 -3.94 -9.81 19.97
CA LEU A 417 -3.83 -8.67 19.06
C LEU A 417 -4.48 -8.96 17.71
N ASN A 418 -5.17 -7.94 17.19
CA ASN A 418 -5.82 -7.97 15.88
C ASN A 418 -4.88 -7.45 14.77
N HIS A 419 -5.43 -7.32 13.56
CA HIS A 419 -4.73 -6.89 12.34
C HIS A 419 -3.91 -5.60 12.51
N THR A 420 -4.48 -4.57 13.14
CA THR A 420 -3.85 -3.25 13.27
C THR A 420 -3.04 -3.14 14.56
N ALA A 421 -3.55 -3.67 15.68
CA ALA A 421 -2.89 -3.54 16.98
C ALA A 421 -1.51 -4.21 17.03
N VAL A 422 -1.29 -5.25 16.22
CA VAL A 422 0.00 -5.95 16.15
C VAL A 422 1.13 -5.05 15.62
N ILE A 423 0.81 -4.04 14.80
CA ILE A 423 1.79 -3.12 14.20
C ILE A 423 2.61 -2.42 15.29
N ALA A 424 1.93 -1.65 16.14
CA ALA A 424 2.56 -0.87 17.20
C ALA A 424 3.19 -1.78 18.27
N ALA A 425 2.52 -2.88 18.64
CA ALA A 425 3.01 -3.79 19.67
C ALA A 425 4.29 -4.54 19.27
N SER A 426 4.49 -4.77 17.97
CA SER A 426 5.68 -5.45 17.45
C SER A 426 6.83 -4.51 17.10
N ALA A 427 6.62 -3.18 17.12
CA ALA A 427 7.61 -2.17 16.74
C ALA A 427 9.01 -2.36 17.34
N PRO A 428 9.17 -2.56 18.65
CA PRO A 428 10.50 -2.77 19.23
C PRO A 428 11.24 -3.98 18.65
N ARG A 429 10.52 -5.03 18.23
CA ARG A 429 11.13 -6.28 17.72
C ARG A 429 11.53 -6.17 16.26
N TRP A 430 10.66 -5.63 15.42
CA TRP A 430 11.03 -5.45 14.03
C TRP A 430 12.08 -4.35 13.85
N LEU A 431 12.06 -3.27 14.63
CA LEU A 431 13.13 -2.27 14.61
C LEU A 431 14.49 -2.86 14.99
N GLN A 432 14.52 -3.73 16.00
CA GLN A 432 15.74 -4.46 16.37
C GLN A 432 16.24 -5.35 15.24
N PHE A 433 15.34 -6.14 14.63
CA PHE A 433 15.69 -6.96 13.45
C PHE A 433 16.27 -6.12 12.31
N MET A 434 15.67 -4.98 12.00
CA MET A 434 16.18 -4.06 10.98
C MET A 434 17.58 -3.56 11.32
N LYS A 435 17.80 -3.11 12.57
CA LYS A 435 19.11 -2.63 13.05
C LYS A 435 20.19 -3.70 12.90
N ASP A 436 19.90 -4.94 13.28
CA ASP A 436 20.82 -6.05 13.16
C ASP A 436 21.14 -6.35 11.69
N ARG A 437 20.15 -6.25 10.80
CA ARG A 437 20.35 -6.46 9.36
C ARG A 437 21.19 -5.39 8.69
N PHE A 438 20.98 -4.13 9.01
CA PHE A 438 21.86 -3.06 8.52
C PHE A 438 23.30 -3.17 9.07
N SER A 439 23.47 -3.70 10.28
CA SER A 439 24.77 -3.82 10.96
C SER A 439 25.52 -5.14 10.72
N ASP A 440 24.98 -6.04 9.87
CA ASP A 440 25.50 -7.40 9.66
C ASP A 440 25.61 -8.25 10.95
N HIS A 441 24.82 -7.92 11.97
CA HIS A 441 24.76 -8.70 13.20
C HIS A 441 23.81 -9.90 13.01
N PRO A 442 24.05 -11.04 13.66
CA PRO A 442 23.06 -12.11 13.75
C PRO A 442 21.76 -11.59 14.38
N THR A 443 20.60 -12.00 13.87
CA THR A 443 19.33 -11.67 14.53
C THR A 443 18.87 -12.82 15.42
N ASP A 444 18.28 -12.48 16.57
CA ASP A 444 17.71 -13.47 17.49
C ASP A 444 16.52 -14.24 16.89
N PHE A 445 15.91 -13.70 15.83
CA PHE A 445 14.63 -14.18 15.28
C PHE A 445 14.75 -14.94 13.97
N GLU A 446 15.93 -14.99 13.35
CA GLU A 446 16.15 -15.41 11.95
C GLU A 446 15.46 -16.73 11.56
N THR A 447 15.35 -17.68 12.47
CA THR A 447 14.62 -18.95 12.26
C THR A 447 13.70 -19.33 13.43
N SER A 448 13.36 -18.37 14.29
CA SER A 448 12.56 -18.64 15.49
C SER A 448 11.07 -18.48 15.20
N ARG A 449 10.24 -19.35 15.77
CA ARG A 449 8.79 -19.11 15.93
C ARG A 449 8.52 -18.81 17.40
N VAL A 450 8.03 -17.61 17.70
CA VAL A 450 7.82 -17.13 19.07
C VAL A 450 6.42 -16.55 19.20
N THR A 451 5.69 -16.96 20.23
CA THR A 451 4.37 -16.41 20.55
C THR A 451 4.46 -15.51 21.79
N PHE A 452 3.94 -14.30 21.68
CA PHE A 452 3.82 -13.32 22.75
C PHE A 452 2.35 -13.20 23.19
N ASP A 453 2.12 -13.02 24.49
CA ASP A 453 0.79 -12.73 25.03
C ASP A 453 0.63 -11.23 25.26
N ALA A 454 -0.34 -10.60 24.60
CA ALA A 454 -0.66 -9.17 24.78
C ALA A 454 -0.93 -8.81 26.24
N ASN A 455 -1.57 -9.71 27.01
CA ASN A 455 -1.86 -9.48 28.43
C ASN A 455 -0.59 -9.44 29.29
N SER A 456 0.49 -10.08 28.85
CA SER A 456 1.79 -10.06 29.53
C SER A 456 2.69 -8.89 29.10
N THR A 457 2.40 -8.30 27.95
CA THR A 457 3.23 -7.28 27.29
C THR A 457 2.86 -5.86 27.73
N ILE A 458 1.61 -5.62 28.16
CA ILE A 458 1.13 -4.33 28.71
C ILE A 458 1.62 -4.11 30.17
N ALA A 459 2.10 -5.16 30.84
CA ALA A 459 2.47 -5.13 32.25
C ALA A 459 3.97 -4.86 32.53
N ARG A 460 4.78 -4.45 31.53
CA ARG A 460 6.20 -4.15 31.72
C ARG A 460 6.62 -2.82 31.12
#